data_AF-A0AA39HIQ1-F1
#
_entry.id   AF-A0AA39HIQ1-F1
#
_cell.length_a   1.000
_cell.length_b   1.000
_cell.length_c   1.000
_cell.angle_alpha   90.00
_cell.angle_beta   90.00
_cell.angle_gamma   90.00
#
_symmetry.space_group_name_H-M   'P 1'
#
loop_
_entity.id
_entity.type
_entity.pdbx_description
1 polymer ?
#
loop_
_entity_poly.entity_id
_entity_poly.type
_entity_poly.pdbx_seq_one_letter_code
_entity_poly.pdbx_strand_id
1 'polypeptide(L)'
;MPNKEQNDKGKNSTTPGATPTNVPASQERGVFKRLCMKFGERVGTVKTSEFPEDFRALECSVDNYMKIALELSKSILNVLQNNPVFVDVSETSTMEIQAPPNADPFELLGQTFHRLQTVFPDSKKMRVCIDAASEMAMAHRQLQVNGRKKMHKLRTFLKVTWLKWNEEREKLLKLREEKDFAHHEYVQQPTTFLEQKLAAANEQYEKQYGKVKALFSKLPEIQESHRLEVINVLLELAFYNEACADAAQKIADLIG
;
A
#
# COMPACT_ATOMS: atom_id res chain seq x y z
N MET A 1 -73.42 13.79 -18.81
CA MET A 1 -72.05 14.23 -19.12
C MET A 1 -71.16 13.87 -17.94
N PRO A 2 -69.95 13.37 -18.18
CA PRO A 2 -69.53 11.96 -17.98
C PRO A 2 -68.36 11.87 -16.96
N ASN A 3 -67.78 10.73 -16.55
CA ASN A 3 -67.96 9.30 -16.78
C ASN A 3 -67.44 8.53 -15.54
N LYS A 4 -68.09 7.42 -15.21
CA LYS A 4 -67.55 6.26 -14.46
C LYS A 4 -67.02 5.26 -15.49
N GLU A 5 -65.93 4.56 -15.17
CA GLU A 5 -65.49 3.22 -15.63
C GLU A 5 -64.14 2.98 -14.90
N GLN A 6 -63.87 2.03 -14.01
CA GLN A 6 -64.29 0.64 -13.77
C GLN A 6 -64.01 -0.34 -14.92
N ASN A 7 -62.81 -0.91 -14.94
CA ASN A 7 -62.46 -2.36 -14.96
C ASN A 7 -60.93 -2.45 -15.22
N ASP A 8 -60.17 -3.37 -14.64
CA ASP A 8 -60.37 -4.81 -14.80
C ASP A 8 -59.75 -5.64 -13.66
N LYS A 9 -60.39 -6.76 -13.35
CA LYS A 9 -59.94 -7.84 -12.46
C LYS A 9 -59.32 -8.93 -13.34
N GLY A 10 -58.20 -9.53 -12.94
CA GLY A 10 -57.96 -10.93 -13.30
C GLY A 10 -56.53 -11.45 -13.36
N LYS A 11 -56.16 -12.16 -12.29
CA LYS A 11 -55.56 -13.51 -12.25
C LYS A 11 -54.29 -13.85 -13.09
N ASN A 12 -53.30 -14.26 -12.29
CA ASN A 12 -52.48 -15.49 -12.39
C ASN A 12 -51.25 -15.56 -13.32
N SER A 13 -50.12 -15.74 -12.64
CA SER A 13 -49.00 -16.68 -12.89
C SER A 13 -48.33 -16.66 -14.27
N THR A 14 -47.05 -16.27 -14.28
CA THR A 14 -45.89 -17.03 -14.82
C THR A 14 -44.61 -16.21 -14.58
N THR A 15 -43.68 -16.68 -13.72
CA THR A 15 -42.26 -16.25 -13.71
C THR A 15 -41.59 -16.74 -14.99
N PRO A 16 -40.70 -15.97 -15.68
CA PRO A 16 -39.39 -15.61 -15.10
C PRO A 16 -38.81 -14.26 -15.59
N GLY A 17 -37.88 -13.69 -14.82
CA GLY A 17 -36.87 -12.77 -15.37
C GLY A 17 -36.81 -11.39 -14.72
N ALA A 18 -35.75 -11.16 -13.95
CA ALA A 18 -34.99 -9.91 -13.94
C ALA A 18 -33.74 -10.06 -13.05
N THR A 19 -32.62 -10.46 -13.66
CA THR A 19 -31.30 -9.90 -13.36
C THR A 19 -30.63 -9.69 -14.73
N PRO A 20 -29.68 -8.75 -14.92
CA PRO A 20 -28.89 -8.06 -13.90
C PRO A 20 -28.80 -6.53 -14.10
N THR A 21 -28.87 -5.75 -13.02
CA THR A 21 -28.32 -4.39 -13.07
C THR A 21 -26.83 -4.47 -12.77
N ASN A 22 -26.05 -4.38 -13.84
CA ASN A 22 -24.61 -4.19 -13.86
C ASN A 22 -24.19 -3.08 -12.90
N VAL A 23 -23.49 -3.44 -11.83
CA VAL A 23 -22.52 -2.54 -11.21
C VAL A 23 -21.28 -2.58 -12.11
N PRO A 24 -20.82 -1.44 -12.67
CA PRO A 24 -19.64 -1.43 -13.51
C PRO A 24 -18.42 -1.84 -12.68
N ALA A 25 -17.59 -2.66 -13.33
CA ALA A 25 -16.35 -3.24 -12.86
C ALA A 25 -15.57 -2.32 -11.89
N SER A 26 -15.24 -2.86 -10.71
CA SER A 26 -14.12 -2.36 -9.93
C SER A 26 -12.83 -2.60 -10.72
N GLN A 27 -12.49 -1.59 -11.50
CA GLN A 27 -11.33 -1.50 -12.35
C GLN A 27 -10.09 -1.15 -11.51
N GLU A 28 -9.83 -1.89 -10.43
CA GLU A 28 -8.70 -1.64 -9.52
C GLU A 28 -7.98 -2.94 -9.12
N ARG A 29 -7.92 -3.92 -10.03
CA ARG A 29 -7.18 -5.18 -9.84
C ARG A 29 -6.18 -5.48 -10.95
N GLY A 30 -5.70 -4.44 -11.64
CA GLY A 30 -5.14 -4.58 -12.99
C GLY A 30 -3.62 -4.58 -13.16
N VAL A 31 -2.83 -3.94 -12.30
CA VAL A 31 -1.44 -3.59 -12.71
C VAL A 31 -0.39 -4.57 -12.20
N PHE A 32 -0.43 -5.04 -10.96
CA PHE A 32 0.64 -5.89 -10.41
C PHE A 32 0.41 -7.41 -10.53
N LYS A 33 -0.79 -7.87 -10.89
CA LYS A 33 -1.08 -9.32 -11.08
C LYS A 33 -0.47 -9.90 -12.37
N ARG A 34 0.12 -9.07 -13.24
CA ARG A 34 0.75 -9.49 -14.51
C ARG A 34 2.25 -9.78 -14.40
N LEU A 35 2.91 -9.58 -13.26
CA LEU A 35 4.38 -9.63 -13.22
C LEU A 35 5.00 -11.04 -13.12
N CYS A 36 4.23 -12.11 -12.85
CA CYS A 36 4.81 -13.45 -12.70
C CYS A 36 4.40 -14.47 -13.79
N MET A 37 3.68 -14.07 -14.86
CA MET A 37 3.10 -15.09 -15.77
C MET A 37 3.11 -14.81 -17.28
N LYS A 38 3.81 -13.81 -17.81
CA LYS A 38 3.94 -13.67 -19.28
C LYS A 38 5.25 -13.03 -19.71
N PHE A 39 6.34 -13.79 -19.75
CA PHE A 39 7.53 -13.43 -20.56
C PHE A 39 8.13 -14.67 -21.23
N GLY A 40 7.23 -15.47 -21.83
CA GLY A 40 7.56 -16.59 -22.72
C GLY A 40 6.89 -16.48 -24.09
N GLU A 41 6.33 -15.31 -24.45
CA GLU A 41 5.81 -15.08 -25.80
C GLU A 41 6.99 -14.71 -26.71
N ARG A 42 7.42 -15.71 -27.48
CA ARG A 42 8.35 -15.67 -28.61
C ARG A 42 8.31 -14.32 -29.34
N VAL A 43 9.32 -13.48 -29.14
CA VAL A 43 9.70 -12.49 -30.14
C VAL A 43 10.56 -13.23 -31.17
N GLY A 44 9.90 -13.78 -32.19
CA GLY A 44 10.47 -14.31 -33.43
C GLY A 44 11.80 -15.08 -33.36
N THR A 45 11.77 -16.41 -33.55
CA THR A 45 12.92 -17.29 -33.89
C THR A 45 14.13 -17.34 -32.93
N VAL A 46 14.35 -16.35 -32.07
CA VAL A 46 15.50 -16.23 -31.17
C VAL A 46 15.13 -16.78 -29.79
N LYS A 47 15.95 -17.70 -29.26
CA LYS A 47 15.80 -18.19 -27.89
C LYS A 47 16.36 -17.14 -26.91
N THR A 48 15.56 -16.72 -25.94
CA THR A 48 16.01 -15.85 -24.86
C THR A 48 16.94 -16.62 -23.91
N SER A 49 18.14 -16.10 -23.64
CA SER A 49 19.11 -16.69 -22.70
C SER A 49 18.56 -16.62 -21.27
N GLU A 50 18.73 -17.60 -20.38
CA GLU A 50 18.20 -17.50 -19.00
C GLU A 50 19.13 -16.76 -18.04
N PHE A 51 18.57 -16.13 -16.99
CA PHE A 51 19.38 -15.61 -15.88
C PHE A 51 19.93 -16.75 -15.00
N PRO A 52 21.12 -16.56 -14.39
CA PRO A 52 21.65 -17.45 -13.36
C PRO A 52 20.68 -17.69 -12.20
N GLU A 53 20.73 -18.89 -11.60
CA GLU A 53 19.80 -19.29 -10.53
C GLU A 53 19.88 -18.40 -9.28
N ASP A 54 21.09 -18.00 -8.89
CA ASP A 54 21.32 -17.09 -7.77
C ASP A 54 20.65 -15.72 -7.98
N PHE A 55 20.70 -15.21 -9.22
CA PHE A 55 20.01 -13.98 -9.59
C PHE A 55 18.49 -14.11 -9.55
N ARG A 56 17.94 -15.22 -10.09
CA ARG A 56 16.49 -15.48 -10.06
C ARG A 56 15.98 -15.62 -8.62
N ALA A 57 16.73 -16.29 -7.75
CA ALA A 57 16.40 -16.40 -6.34
C ALA A 57 16.38 -15.02 -5.67
N LEU A 58 17.36 -14.17 -5.97
CA LEU A 58 17.45 -12.81 -5.45
C LEU A 58 16.29 -11.93 -5.94
N GLU A 59 15.99 -11.98 -7.24
CA GLU A 59 14.85 -11.29 -7.87
C GLU A 59 13.51 -11.69 -7.22
N CYS A 60 13.29 -12.99 -7.04
CA CYS A 60 12.11 -13.51 -6.34
C CYS A 60 12.02 -13.01 -4.89
N SER A 61 13.16 -12.94 -4.18
CA SER A 61 13.22 -12.42 -2.82
C SER A 61 12.79 -10.95 -2.74
N VAL A 62 13.27 -10.11 -3.67
CA VAL A 62 12.90 -8.70 -3.74
C VAL A 62 11.41 -8.55 -4.07
N ASP A 63 10.90 -9.27 -5.06
CA ASP A 63 9.49 -9.21 -5.47
C ASP A 63 8.54 -9.63 -4.32
N ASN A 64 8.91 -10.68 -3.58
CA ASN A 64 8.16 -11.12 -2.41
C ASN A 64 8.23 -10.10 -1.27
N TYR A 65 9.41 -9.52 -1.04
CA TYR A 65 9.57 -8.52 0.00
C TYR A 65 8.76 -7.26 -0.28
N MET A 66 8.66 -6.80 -1.54
CA MET A 66 7.83 -5.66 -1.91
C MET A 66 6.37 -5.87 -1.48
N LYS A 67 5.81 -7.05 -1.76
CA LYS A 67 4.42 -7.40 -1.37
C LYS A 67 4.24 -7.39 0.14
N ILE A 68 5.20 -7.96 0.87
CA ILE A 68 5.21 -7.96 2.34
C ILE A 68 5.25 -6.53 2.87
N ALA A 69 6.16 -5.70 2.36
CA ALA A 69 6.34 -4.32 2.78
C ALA A 69 5.08 -3.47 2.53
N LEU A 70 4.40 -3.68 1.40
CA LEU A 70 3.14 -3.01 1.06
C LEU A 70 2.03 -3.38 2.05
N GLU A 71 1.79 -4.66 2.26
CA GLU A 71 0.75 -5.13 3.18
C GLU A 71 1.03 -4.71 4.62
N LEU A 72 2.29 -4.85 5.07
CA LEU A 72 2.73 -4.37 6.37
C LEU A 72 2.48 -2.87 6.55
N SER A 73 2.77 -2.06 5.53
CA SER A 73 2.52 -0.62 5.58
C SER A 73 1.03 -0.33 5.76
N LYS A 74 0.16 -0.98 4.98
CA LYS A 74 -1.30 -0.82 5.13
C LYS A 74 -1.78 -1.21 6.53
N SER A 75 -1.30 -2.34 7.05
CA SER A 75 -1.65 -2.78 8.41
C SER A 75 -1.25 -1.75 9.46
N ILE A 76 -0.04 -1.20 9.37
CA ILE A 76 0.42 -0.17 10.31
C ILE A 76 -0.44 1.10 10.20
N LEU A 77 -0.73 1.58 8.99
CA LEU A 77 -1.55 2.79 8.81
C LEU A 77 -2.95 2.63 9.41
N ASN A 78 -3.58 1.46 9.23
CA ASN A 78 -4.89 1.16 9.80
C ASN A 78 -4.89 1.13 11.34
N VAL A 79 -3.75 0.79 11.97
CA VAL A 79 -3.62 0.82 13.43
C VAL A 79 -3.37 2.25 13.93
N LEU A 80 -2.62 3.05 13.18
CA LEU A 80 -2.35 4.45 13.51
C LEU A 80 -3.55 5.37 13.26
N GLN A 81 -4.45 4.98 12.36
CA GLN A 81 -5.68 5.67 12.04
C GLN A 81 -6.80 4.64 11.81
N ASN A 82 -7.55 4.38 12.87
CA ASN A 82 -8.61 3.36 12.85
C ASN A 82 -9.79 3.72 11.93
N ASN A 83 -9.94 5.01 11.57
CA ASN A 83 -10.99 5.41 10.64
C ASN A 83 -10.51 5.26 9.18
N PRO A 84 -11.04 4.28 8.42
CA PRO A 84 -10.58 4.01 7.05
C PRO A 84 -10.87 5.17 6.09
N VAL A 85 -11.78 6.09 6.43
CA VAL A 85 -12.05 7.29 5.62
C VAL A 85 -10.82 8.19 5.48
N PHE A 86 -9.92 8.16 6.46
CA PHE A 86 -8.72 8.99 6.49
C PHE A 86 -7.45 8.23 6.11
N VAL A 87 -7.58 6.97 5.66
CA VAL A 87 -6.45 6.14 5.25
C VAL A 87 -6.55 5.86 3.75
N ASP A 88 -5.69 6.51 2.97
CA ASP A 88 -5.47 6.12 1.58
C ASP A 88 -4.53 4.90 1.55
N VAL A 89 -5.09 3.73 1.25
CA VAL A 89 -4.38 2.45 1.13
C VAL A 89 -3.93 2.13 -0.31
N SER A 90 -4.11 3.06 -1.25
CA SER A 90 -3.70 2.88 -2.64
C SER A 90 -2.18 2.73 -2.76
N GLU A 91 -1.73 2.08 -3.84
CA GLU A 91 -0.32 1.81 -4.10
C GLU A 91 0.49 3.09 -4.38
N THR A 92 -0.19 4.18 -4.77
CA THR A 92 0.39 5.51 -5.02
C THR A 92 0.25 6.47 -3.84
N SER A 93 -0.34 6.00 -2.74
CA SER A 93 -0.65 6.81 -1.56
C SER A 93 0.59 7.50 -0.99
N THR A 94 0.41 8.74 -0.54
CA THR A 94 1.39 9.45 0.26
C THR A 94 1.43 8.96 1.72
N MET A 95 0.53 8.04 2.07
CA MET A 95 0.32 7.47 3.39
C MET A 95 0.10 8.55 4.44
N GLU A 96 -0.66 9.60 4.09
CA GLU A 96 -1.18 10.57 5.05
C GLU A 96 -2.34 9.93 5.82
N ILE A 97 -2.32 10.09 7.15
CA ILE A 97 -3.25 9.42 8.07
C ILE A 97 -3.81 10.35 9.13
N GLN A 98 -3.46 11.64 9.09
CA GLN A 98 -3.95 12.61 10.05
C GLN A 98 -5.42 12.90 9.75
N ALA A 99 -6.27 12.78 10.76
CA ALA A 99 -7.65 13.22 10.64
C ALA A 99 -7.70 14.74 10.33
N PRO A 100 -8.71 15.26 9.62
CA PRO A 100 -8.94 16.71 9.58
C PRO A 100 -9.16 17.29 10.99
N PRO A 101 -8.91 18.59 11.21
CA PRO A 101 -9.28 19.24 12.47
C PRO A 101 -10.76 19.03 12.81
N ASN A 102 -11.07 18.72 14.06
CA ASN A 102 -12.42 18.43 14.57
C ASN A 102 -13.07 17.14 14.06
N ALA A 103 -12.32 16.30 13.33
CA ALA A 103 -12.82 15.01 12.83
C ALA A 103 -12.22 13.81 13.58
N ASP A 104 -11.31 14.05 14.53
CA ASP A 104 -10.79 13.01 15.40
C ASP A 104 -11.89 12.49 16.34
N PRO A 105 -12.01 11.17 16.57
CA PRO A 105 -13.05 10.61 17.44
C PRO A 105 -13.06 11.20 18.86
N PHE A 106 -11.89 11.49 19.44
CA PHE A 106 -11.82 12.06 20.79
C PHE A 106 -12.13 13.56 20.81
N GLU A 107 -11.81 14.29 19.73
CA GLU A 107 -12.26 15.68 19.57
C GLU A 107 -13.78 15.76 19.46
N LEU A 108 -14.40 14.88 18.68
CA LEU A 108 -15.85 14.77 18.55
C LEU A 108 -16.50 14.39 19.89
N LEU A 109 -15.87 13.50 20.66
CA LEU A 109 -16.32 13.14 22.00
C LEU A 109 -16.28 14.34 22.95
N GLY A 110 -15.17 15.09 22.99
CA GLY A 110 -15.02 16.29 23.81
C GLY A 110 -16.06 17.37 23.48
N GLN A 111 -16.31 17.61 22.18
CA GLN A 111 -17.36 18.52 21.73
C GLN A 111 -18.76 18.06 22.19
N THR A 112 -19.00 16.75 22.19
CA THR A 112 -20.27 16.17 22.65
C THR A 112 -20.45 16.41 24.15
N PHE A 113 -19.43 16.16 24.97
CA PHE A 113 -19.45 16.46 26.39
C PHE A 113 -19.67 17.95 26.67
N HIS A 114 -19.04 18.82 25.88
CA HIS A 114 -19.23 20.26 26.03
C HIS A 114 -20.69 20.70 25.78
N ARG A 115 -21.36 20.12 24.78
CA ARG A 115 -22.79 20.35 24.54
C ARG A 115 -23.67 19.85 25.69
N LEU A 116 -23.35 18.67 26.22
CA LEU A 116 -24.10 18.04 27.31
C LEU A 116 -23.95 18.78 28.64
N GLN A 117 -22.88 19.56 28.83
CA GLN A 117 -22.65 20.33 30.06
C GLN A 117 -23.81 21.26 30.44
N THR A 118 -24.58 21.74 29.46
CA THR A 118 -25.73 22.64 29.69
C THR A 118 -26.95 21.94 30.29
N VAL A 119 -27.05 20.62 30.13
CA VAL A 119 -28.19 19.81 30.58
C VAL A 119 -27.80 18.81 31.68
N PHE A 120 -26.51 18.60 31.91
CA PHE A 120 -26.03 17.66 32.92
C PHE A 120 -25.92 18.34 34.30
N PRO A 121 -26.45 17.73 35.37
CA PRO A 121 -26.51 18.37 36.69
C PRO A 121 -25.14 18.54 37.36
N ASP A 122 -24.16 17.70 37.03
CA ASP A 122 -22.81 17.77 37.58
C ASP A 122 -21.81 18.35 36.57
N SER A 123 -21.65 19.66 36.61
CA SER A 123 -20.73 20.39 35.73
C SER A 123 -19.25 20.07 35.98
N LYS A 124 -18.89 19.61 37.19
CA LYS A 124 -17.51 19.25 37.54
C LYS A 124 -17.13 17.91 36.91
N LYS A 125 -18.00 16.89 37.03
CA LYS A 125 -17.78 15.60 36.35
C LYS A 125 -17.71 15.78 34.84
N MET A 126 -18.58 16.61 34.27
CA MET A 126 -18.54 16.89 32.84
C MET A 126 -17.21 17.54 32.41
N ARG A 127 -16.66 18.46 33.22
CA ARG A 127 -15.36 19.06 32.93
C ARG A 127 -14.23 18.03 32.91
N VAL A 128 -14.20 17.10 33.85
CA VAL A 128 -13.21 16.01 33.85
C VAL A 128 -13.32 15.15 32.57
N CYS A 129 -14.55 14.83 32.12
CA CYS A 129 -14.75 14.11 30.86
C CYS A 129 -14.27 14.90 29.62
N ILE A 130 -14.50 16.22 29.60
CA ILE A 130 -14.02 17.10 28.51
C ILE A 130 -12.48 17.12 28.48
N ASP A 131 -11.85 17.30 29.63
CA ASP A 131 -10.39 17.39 29.75
C ASP A 131 -9.75 16.05 29.34
N ALA A 132 -10.28 14.92 29.83
CA ALA A 132 -9.81 13.59 29.44
C ALA A 132 -9.96 13.32 27.94
N ALA A 133 -11.10 13.68 27.34
CA ALA A 133 -11.29 13.56 25.89
C ALA A 133 -10.28 14.44 25.09
N SER A 134 -9.97 15.64 25.58
CA SER A 134 -8.94 16.50 24.98
C SER A 134 -7.55 15.89 25.06
N GLU A 135 -7.19 15.28 26.19
CA GLU A 135 -5.89 14.61 26.36
C GLU A 135 -5.76 13.39 25.43
N MET A 136 -6.80 12.56 25.33
CA MET A 136 -6.83 11.43 24.39
C MET A 136 -6.74 11.89 22.93
N ALA A 137 -7.42 12.98 22.57
CA ALA A 137 -7.31 13.59 21.24
C ALA A 137 -5.87 14.01 20.94
N MET A 138 -5.21 14.71 21.87
CA MET A 138 -3.81 15.11 21.73
C MET A 138 -2.89 13.90 21.56
N ALA A 139 -3.08 12.85 22.36
CA ALA A 139 -2.31 11.62 22.26
C ALA A 139 -2.51 10.94 20.90
N HIS A 140 -3.74 10.85 20.41
CA HIS A 140 -4.06 10.22 19.11
C HIS A 140 -3.46 11.01 17.94
N ARG A 141 -3.53 12.34 17.97
CA ARG A 141 -2.87 13.22 17.00
C ARG A 141 -1.36 13.00 16.97
N GLN A 142 -0.75 12.92 18.15
CA GLN A 142 0.69 12.68 18.28
C GLN A 142 1.07 11.31 17.73
N LEU A 143 0.28 10.28 18.00
CA LEU A 143 0.46 8.93 17.45
C LEU A 143 0.45 8.94 15.91
N GLN A 144 -0.55 9.58 15.30
CA GLN A 144 -0.66 9.67 13.82
C GLN A 144 0.59 10.33 13.21
N VAL A 145 1.03 11.45 13.80
CA VAL A 145 2.20 12.20 13.30
C VAL A 145 3.50 11.41 13.51
N ASN A 146 3.73 10.91 14.72
CA ASN A 146 4.97 10.20 15.05
C ASN A 146 5.03 8.84 14.38
N GLY A 147 3.97 8.05 14.45
CA GLY A 147 3.90 6.74 13.81
C GLY A 147 4.23 6.85 12.32
N ARG A 148 3.63 7.82 11.60
CA ARG A 148 3.98 8.08 10.20
C ARG A 148 5.44 8.47 9.99
N LYS A 149 6.00 9.31 10.87
CA LYS A 149 7.43 9.68 10.81
C LYS A 149 8.32 8.45 11.02
N LYS A 150 7.99 7.55 11.95
CA LYS A 150 8.75 6.34 12.22
C LYS A 150 8.73 5.34 11.06
N MET A 151 7.74 5.39 10.16
CA MET A 151 7.67 4.58 8.94
C MET A 151 8.43 5.18 7.73
N HIS A 152 9.29 6.19 7.93
CA HIS A 152 9.84 6.97 6.82
C HIS A 152 10.55 6.11 5.76
N LYS A 153 11.40 5.17 6.16
CA LYS A 153 12.19 4.34 5.24
C LYS A 153 11.31 3.33 4.54
N LEU A 154 10.38 2.70 5.25
CA LEU A 154 9.39 1.78 4.66
C LEU A 154 8.57 2.49 3.57
N ARG A 155 8.10 3.71 3.85
CA ARG A 155 7.39 4.55 2.87
C ARG A 155 8.28 4.92 1.68
N THR A 156 9.53 5.29 1.95
CA THR A 156 10.51 5.66 0.91
C THR A 156 10.87 4.47 0.02
N PHE A 157 10.95 3.27 0.61
CA PHE A 157 11.22 2.05 -0.14
C PHE A 157 10.13 1.79 -1.17
N LEU A 158 8.86 1.80 -0.75
CA LEU A 158 7.73 1.55 -1.64
C LEU A 158 7.60 2.62 -2.73
N LYS A 159 7.75 3.89 -2.37
CA LYS A 159 7.52 5.01 -3.29
C LYS A 159 8.70 5.33 -4.22
N VAL A 160 9.93 5.05 -3.80
CA VAL A 160 11.14 5.51 -4.51
C VAL A 160 12.09 4.37 -4.81
N THR A 161 12.54 3.64 -3.79
CA THR A 161 13.60 2.64 -3.96
C THR A 161 13.15 1.51 -4.88
N TRP A 162 11.97 0.96 -4.64
CA TRP A 162 11.39 -0.12 -5.44
C TRP A 162 11.21 0.30 -6.90
N LEU A 163 10.63 1.48 -7.16
CA LEU A 163 10.44 1.97 -8.53
C LEU A 163 11.77 2.09 -9.28
N LYS A 164 12.80 2.66 -8.64
CA LYS A 164 14.14 2.76 -9.22
C LYS A 164 14.75 1.39 -9.51
N TRP A 165 14.60 0.44 -8.59
CA TRP A 165 15.10 -0.92 -8.79
C TRP A 165 14.40 -1.61 -9.95
N ASN A 166 13.08 -1.43 -10.06
CA ASN A 166 12.30 -1.99 -11.15
C ASN A 166 12.67 -1.34 -12.50
N GLU A 167 12.89 -0.03 -12.56
CA GLU A 167 13.37 0.64 -13.78
C GLU A 167 14.72 0.09 -14.25
N GLU A 168 15.65 -0.17 -13.33
CA GLU A 168 16.96 -0.75 -13.66
C GLU A 168 16.84 -2.23 -14.10
N ARG A 169 15.90 -2.99 -13.51
CA ARG A 169 15.54 -4.35 -13.95
C ARG A 169 14.95 -4.36 -15.36
N GLU A 170 14.03 -3.45 -15.66
CA GLU A 170 13.45 -3.33 -17.01
C GLU A 170 14.50 -2.98 -18.07
N LYS A 171 15.47 -2.11 -17.74
CA LYS A 171 16.62 -1.84 -18.62
C LYS A 171 17.46 -3.10 -18.85
N LEU A 172 17.70 -3.90 -17.82
CA LEU A 172 18.43 -5.16 -17.92
C LEU A 172 17.71 -6.16 -18.86
N LEU A 173 16.38 -6.24 -18.78
CA LEU A 173 15.59 -7.12 -19.66
C LEU A 173 15.72 -6.70 -21.13
N LYS A 174 15.66 -5.40 -21.43
CA LYS A 174 15.87 -4.90 -22.80
C LYS A 174 17.28 -5.21 -23.34
N LEU A 175 18.31 -4.95 -22.53
CA LEU A 175 19.69 -5.25 -22.91
C LEU A 175 19.93 -6.76 -23.09
N ARG A 176 19.21 -7.61 -22.33
CA ARG A 176 19.24 -9.06 -22.51
C ARG A 176 18.67 -9.47 -23.87
N GLU A 177 17.53 -8.91 -24.25
CA GLU A 177 16.94 -9.15 -25.58
C GLU A 177 17.89 -8.70 -26.69
N GLU A 178 18.44 -7.49 -26.60
CA GLU A 178 19.43 -6.97 -27.57
C GLU A 178 20.66 -7.86 -27.71
N LYS A 179 21.19 -8.36 -26.57
CA LYS A 179 22.29 -9.31 -26.54
C LYS A 179 21.92 -10.63 -27.24
N ASP A 180 20.75 -11.17 -26.95
CA ASP A 180 20.28 -12.42 -27.55
C ASP A 180 20.08 -12.28 -29.07
N PHE A 181 19.57 -11.13 -29.54
CA PHE A 181 19.48 -10.81 -30.96
C PHE A 181 20.85 -10.70 -31.62
N ALA A 182 21.79 -9.95 -31.02
CA ALA A 182 23.14 -9.81 -31.56
C ALA A 182 23.86 -11.16 -31.64
N HIS A 183 23.67 -12.03 -30.63
CA HIS A 183 24.24 -13.37 -30.62
C HIS A 183 23.65 -14.23 -31.75
N HIS A 184 22.33 -14.18 -31.96
CA HIS A 184 21.67 -14.90 -33.04
C HIS A 184 22.13 -14.43 -34.43
N GLU A 185 22.22 -13.12 -34.67
CA GLU A 185 22.74 -12.57 -35.94
C GLU A 185 24.17 -13.02 -36.21
N TYR A 186 25.05 -12.98 -35.19
CA TYR A 186 26.43 -13.44 -35.30
C TYR A 186 26.52 -14.93 -35.64
N VAL A 187 25.71 -15.78 -34.99
CA VAL A 187 25.67 -17.23 -35.27
C VAL A 187 25.17 -17.52 -36.68
N GLN A 188 24.23 -16.72 -37.20
CA GLN A 188 23.74 -16.88 -38.57
C GLN A 188 24.76 -16.46 -39.63
N GLN A 189 25.49 -15.37 -39.40
CA GLN A 189 26.47 -14.85 -40.35
C GLN A 189 27.69 -14.25 -39.61
N PRO A 190 28.70 -15.06 -39.26
CA PRO A 190 29.86 -14.58 -38.52
C PRO A 190 30.65 -13.56 -39.35
N THR A 191 30.62 -12.30 -38.92
CA THR A 191 31.41 -11.21 -39.51
C THR A 191 32.05 -10.37 -38.40
N THR A 192 33.20 -9.74 -38.69
CA THR A 192 33.91 -8.88 -37.73
C THR A 192 33.03 -7.74 -37.20
N PHE A 193 32.14 -7.20 -38.04
CA PHE A 193 31.17 -6.18 -37.60
C PHE A 193 30.17 -6.73 -36.58
N LEU A 194 29.61 -7.93 -36.82
CA LEU A 194 28.66 -8.56 -35.91
C LEU A 194 29.32 -9.05 -34.63
N GLU A 195 30.57 -9.47 -34.69
CA GLU A 195 31.38 -9.79 -33.51
C GLU A 195 31.55 -8.57 -32.60
N GLN A 196 31.89 -7.41 -33.17
CA GLN A 196 31.97 -6.14 -32.42
C GLN A 196 30.61 -5.71 -31.85
N LYS A 197 29.53 -5.89 -32.61
CA LYS A 197 28.15 -5.60 -32.14
C LYS A 197 27.77 -6.48 -30.94
N LEU A 198 28.07 -7.79 -31.01
CA LEU A 198 27.84 -8.72 -29.91
C LEU A 198 28.70 -8.38 -28.69
N ALA A 199 29.97 -8.05 -28.88
CA ALA A 199 30.85 -7.64 -27.78
C ALA A 199 30.33 -6.39 -27.05
N ALA A 200 29.88 -5.37 -27.81
CA ALA A 200 29.29 -4.16 -27.23
C ALA A 200 27.98 -4.44 -26.49
N ALA A 201 27.11 -5.29 -27.04
CA ALA A 201 25.86 -5.68 -26.37
C ALA A 201 26.12 -6.47 -25.07
N ASN A 202 27.09 -7.39 -25.10
CA ASN A 202 27.53 -8.12 -23.91
C ASN A 202 28.07 -7.18 -22.83
N GLU A 203 28.93 -6.23 -23.18
CA GLU A 203 29.50 -5.28 -22.21
C GLU A 203 28.40 -4.46 -21.52
N GLN A 204 27.43 -3.94 -22.28
CA GLN A 204 26.31 -3.19 -21.73
C GLN A 204 25.43 -4.05 -20.82
N TYR A 205 25.12 -5.28 -21.25
CA TYR A 205 24.37 -6.24 -20.46
C TYR A 205 25.07 -6.55 -19.13
N GLU A 206 26.35 -6.91 -19.15
CA GLU A 206 27.10 -7.27 -17.94
C GLU A 206 27.22 -6.11 -16.96
N LYS A 207 27.43 -4.89 -17.48
CA LYS A 207 27.45 -3.68 -16.65
C LYS A 207 26.10 -3.45 -15.96
N GLN A 208 25.00 -3.58 -16.69
CA GLN A 208 23.67 -3.41 -16.13
C GLN A 208 23.28 -4.55 -15.18
N TYR A 209 23.67 -5.79 -15.51
CA TYR A 209 23.46 -6.97 -14.68
C TYR A 209 24.15 -6.81 -13.32
N GLY A 210 25.43 -6.42 -13.31
CA GLY A 210 26.16 -6.13 -12.09
C GLY A 210 25.51 -5.03 -11.25
N LYS A 211 25.00 -3.97 -11.89
CA LYS A 211 24.26 -2.90 -11.22
C LYS A 211 22.99 -3.40 -10.55
N VAL A 212 22.14 -4.14 -11.26
CA VAL A 212 20.88 -4.68 -10.71
C VAL A 212 21.17 -5.68 -9.59
N LYS A 213 22.12 -6.58 -9.79
CA LYS A 213 22.56 -7.54 -8.76
C LYS A 213 23.00 -6.81 -7.48
N ALA A 214 23.84 -5.79 -7.62
CA ALA A 214 24.30 -4.99 -6.49
C ALA A 214 23.16 -4.21 -5.78
N LEU A 215 22.15 -3.74 -6.52
CA LEU A 215 20.97 -3.13 -5.92
C LEU A 215 20.20 -4.16 -5.09
N PHE A 216 19.87 -5.31 -5.68
CA PHE A 216 19.09 -6.34 -5.00
C PHE A 216 19.83 -6.93 -3.78
N SER A 217 21.16 -7.02 -3.83
CA SER A 217 21.97 -7.46 -2.69
C SER A 217 21.85 -6.56 -1.45
N LYS A 218 21.32 -5.33 -1.57
CA LYS A 218 21.05 -4.44 -0.43
C LYS A 218 19.75 -4.79 0.32
N LEU A 219 18.96 -5.74 -0.20
CA LEU A 219 17.68 -6.11 0.39
C LEU A 219 17.78 -6.46 1.89
N PRO A 220 18.77 -7.24 2.38
CA PRO A 220 18.87 -7.57 3.81
C PRO A 220 19.04 -6.34 4.71
N GLU A 221 19.83 -5.35 4.26
CA GLU A 221 20.02 -4.10 5.02
C GLU A 221 18.73 -3.28 5.09
N ILE A 222 17.97 -3.24 3.99
CA ILE A 222 16.66 -2.58 3.93
C ILE A 222 15.67 -3.28 4.85
N GLN A 223 15.63 -4.62 4.82
CA GLN A 223 14.78 -5.44 5.67
C GLN A 223 15.02 -5.16 7.15
N GLU A 224 16.29 -5.15 7.57
CA GLU A 224 16.66 -4.87 8.94
C GLU A 224 16.27 -3.44 9.34
N SER A 225 16.50 -2.47 8.46
CA SER A 225 16.10 -1.09 8.74
C SER A 225 14.58 -0.94 8.89
N HIS A 226 13.77 -1.65 8.09
CA HIS A 226 12.32 -1.61 8.23
C HIS A 226 11.86 -2.34 9.50
N ARG A 227 12.52 -3.44 9.89
CA ARG A 227 12.23 -4.14 11.16
C ARG A 227 12.34 -3.19 12.36
N LEU A 228 13.37 -2.35 12.39
CA LEU A 228 13.55 -1.34 13.42
C LEU A 228 12.45 -0.26 13.39
N GLU A 229 11.99 0.15 12.21
CA GLU A 229 10.86 1.09 12.09
C GLU A 229 9.57 0.51 12.65
N VAL A 230 9.27 -0.76 12.39
CA VAL A 230 8.11 -1.44 12.96
C VAL A 230 8.16 -1.43 14.49
N ILE A 231 9.32 -1.77 15.08
CA ILE A 231 9.51 -1.73 16.53
C ILE A 231 9.26 -0.31 17.07
N ASN A 232 9.80 0.71 16.40
CA ASN A 232 9.59 2.09 16.82
C ASN A 232 8.12 2.52 16.74
N VAL A 233 7.37 2.06 15.74
CA VAL A 233 5.92 2.31 15.67
C VAL A 233 5.18 1.64 16.84
N LEU A 234 5.54 0.41 17.18
CA LEU A 234 4.96 -0.29 18.33
C LEU A 234 5.25 0.43 19.66
N LEU A 235 6.43 1.04 19.80
CA LEU A 235 6.74 1.88 20.97
C LEU A 235 5.89 3.15 21.03
N GLU A 236 5.67 3.83 19.90
CA GLU A 236 4.76 4.99 19.84
C GLU A 236 3.32 4.59 20.19
N LEU A 237 2.87 3.41 19.76
CA LEU A 237 1.57 2.86 20.15
C LEU A 237 1.48 2.58 21.66
N ALA A 238 2.55 2.09 22.27
CA ALA A 238 2.60 1.88 23.72
C ALA A 238 2.46 3.20 24.47
N PHE A 239 3.21 4.24 24.09
CA PHE A 239 3.10 5.58 24.70
C PHE A 239 1.71 6.19 24.52
N TYR A 240 1.10 6.02 23.35
CA TYR A 240 -0.27 6.44 23.11
C TYR A 240 -1.26 5.73 24.04
N ASN A 241 -1.15 4.40 24.15
CA ASN A 241 -2.06 3.62 24.99
C ASN A 241 -1.93 3.96 26.48
N GLU A 242 -0.70 4.21 26.95
CA GLU A 242 -0.42 4.67 28.31
C GLU A 242 -1.07 6.05 28.57
N ALA A 243 -0.84 7.02 27.69
CA ALA A 243 -1.46 8.34 27.80
C ALA A 243 -3.00 8.29 27.80
N CYS A 244 -3.60 7.43 26.96
CA CYS A 244 -5.04 7.21 26.97
C CYS A 244 -5.53 6.52 28.23
N ALA A 245 -4.78 5.57 28.79
CA ALA A 245 -5.12 4.92 30.05
C ALA A 245 -5.12 5.92 31.21
N ASP A 246 -4.09 6.78 31.30
CA ASP A 246 -4.00 7.83 32.31
C ASP A 246 -5.17 8.82 32.22
N ALA A 247 -5.52 9.25 31.00
CA ALA A 247 -6.67 10.13 30.78
C ALA A 247 -7.99 9.44 31.16
N ALA A 248 -8.15 8.15 30.83
CA ALA A 248 -9.35 7.38 31.17
C ALA A 248 -9.48 7.13 32.68
N GLN A 249 -8.37 6.96 33.40
CA GLN A 249 -8.37 6.73 34.85
C GLN A 249 -9.03 7.90 35.60
N LYS A 250 -8.79 9.14 35.15
CA LYS A 250 -9.43 10.35 35.70
C LYS A 250 -10.95 10.27 35.66
N ILE A 251 -11.52 9.63 34.63
CA ILE A 251 -12.97 9.42 34.50
C ILE A 251 -13.42 8.29 35.43
N ALA A 252 -12.66 7.20 35.51
CA ALA A 252 -12.95 6.07 36.39
C ALA A 252 -13.02 6.49 37.87
N ASP A 253 -12.13 7.40 38.29
CA ASP A 253 -12.06 7.97 39.64
C ASP A 253 -13.30 8.84 39.99
N LEU A 254 -14.18 9.15 39.03
CA LEU A 254 -15.46 9.84 39.29
C LEU A 254 -16.59 8.90 39.76
N ILE A 255 -16.38 7.59 39.58
CA ILE A 255 -17.35 6.52 39.85
C ILE A 255 -17.02 5.78 41.16
N GLY A 256 -15.73 5.71 41.52
CA GLY A 256 -15.26 5.19 42.82
C GLY A 256 -15.48 6.18 43.96
#